data_AF-A0A914TT49-F1
#
_entry.id   AF-A0A914TT49-F1
#
_cell.length_a   1.000
_cell.length_b   1.000
_cell.length_c   1.000
_cell.angle_alpha   90.00
_cell.angle_beta   90.00
_cell.angle_gamma   90.00
#
_symmetry.space_group_name_H-M   'P 1'
#
loop_
_entity.id
_entity.type
_entity.pdbx_description
1 polymer ?
#
loop_
_entity_poly.entity_id
_entity_poly.type
_entity_poly.pdbx_seq_one_letter_code
_entity_poly.pdbx_strand_id
1 'polypeptide(L)'
;MAVCVELKLTLLAFIFIEAALAETLKNEITLDWNNHPNGTYSLAQAINDFGNMKKSRWDETKVDITDAGKDNTRGCRVKMLPNELSEGGCGAEANIEPGQEYEVDFDMKFHSQFSWSGEFSWSGGGKVGFGFKMGQGNKTGCRPAWDGNGGSLRLVWIASGDRVFLRPYVYHYQMPKQCGDFFNKTYPVTENLKKGSWYHVSIYAKSNTGKNSDGWIRIVINND
;
A
#
# COMPACT_ATOMS: atom_id res chain seq x y z
N MET A 1 11.53 2.64 2.26
CA MET A 1 12.92 2.72 1.76
C MET A 1 12.86 1.85 0.57
N ALA A 2 12.47 2.52 -0.51
CA ALA A 2 11.35 2.03 -1.27
C ALA A 2 11.18 2.71 -2.63
N VAL A 3 10.07 2.50 -3.32
CA VAL A 3 9.97 1.89 -4.64
C VAL A 3 8.95 2.68 -5.50
N CYS A 4 9.26 3.13 -6.75
CA CYS A 4 8.64 4.05 -7.77
C CYS A 4 8.22 3.51 -9.18
N VAL A 5 7.15 4.03 -9.83
CA VAL A 5 6.96 4.09 -11.34
C VAL A 5 5.94 5.17 -11.82
N GLU A 6 5.93 5.51 -13.12
CA GLU A 6 5.21 6.63 -13.80
C GLU A 6 4.41 6.21 -15.08
N LEU A 7 3.25 6.83 -15.42
CA LEU A 7 2.63 6.91 -16.77
C LEU A 7 1.53 8.02 -16.92
N LYS A 8 1.03 8.35 -18.14
CA LYS A 8 0.24 9.59 -18.47
C LYS A 8 -0.80 9.49 -19.64
N LEU A 9 -1.98 10.14 -19.54
CA LEU A 9 -2.58 11.14 -20.51
C LEU A 9 -3.88 11.84 -19.98
N THR A 10 -4.59 12.66 -20.80
CA THR A 10 -5.42 13.83 -20.33
C THR A 10 -6.87 13.95 -20.91
N LEU A 11 -7.68 14.90 -20.40
CA LEU A 11 -9.15 14.89 -20.21
C LEU A 11 -9.93 16.12 -20.76
N LEU A 12 -11.28 16.03 -20.80
CA LEU A 12 -12.33 17.10 -20.70
C LEU A 12 -13.72 16.38 -20.51
N ALA A 13 -14.83 16.92 -19.96
CA ALA A 13 -15.20 18.26 -19.47
C ALA A 13 -16.18 18.18 -18.24
N PHE A 14 -17.23 19.04 -18.15
CA PHE A 14 -18.09 19.23 -16.94
C PHE A 14 -19.59 19.40 -17.22
N ILE A 15 -20.45 18.93 -16.29
CA ILE A 15 -21.74 19.54 -15.86
C ILE A 15 -21.90 19.31 -14.34
N PHE A 16 -22.37 20.31 -13.58
CA PHE A 16 -22.72 20.17 -12.15
C PHE A 16 -24.23 19.98 -11.94
N ILE A 17 -24.58 18.99 -11.12
CA ILE A 17 -25.86 18.88 -10.39
C ILE A 17 -25.47 18.60 -8.94
N GLU A 18 -26.12 19.24 -7.96
CA GLU A 18 -25.99 18.85 -6.55
C GLU A 18 -26.73 17.52 -6.29
N ALA A 19 -26.14 16.44 -6.78
CA ALA A 19 -26.38 15.11 -6.22
C ALA A 19 -25.57 14.99 -4.93
N ALA A 20 -26.12 14.30 -3.92
CA ALA A 20 -25.27 13.67 -2.92
C ALA A 20 -24.24 12.82 -3.69
N LEU A 21 -22.94 13.12 -3.51
CA LEU A 21 -21.86 12.55 -4.32
C LEU A 21 -22.00 11.04 -4.42
N ALA A 22 -22.46 10.56 -5.58
CA ALA A 22 -22.47 9.14 -5.88
C ALA A 22 -21.00 8.70 -5.84
N GLU A 23 -20.64 7.92 -4.80
CA GLU A 23 -19.25 7.60 -4.50
C GLU A 23 -18.59 6.93 -5.71
N THR A 24 -17.85 7.73 -6.49
CA THR A 24 -17.34 7.28 -7.78
C THR A 24 -16.25 6.26 -7.54
N LEU A 25 -16.58 5.00 -7.79
CA LEU A 25 -15.61 3.92 -7.89
C LEU A 25 -14.74 4.21 -9.11
N LYS A 26 -13.42 4.09 -8.94
CA LYS A 26 -12.45 4.21 -10.03
C LYS A 26 -11.98 2.81 -10.42
N ASN A 27 -11.82 2.55 -11.70
CA ASN A 27 -11.12 1.36 -12.22
C ASN A 27 -9.64 1.63 -12.52
N GLU A 28 -9.29 2.90 -12.74
CA GLU A 28 -7.92 3.40 -12.93
C GLU A 28 -7.65 4.58 -11.99
N ILE A 29 -6.45 4.64 -11.40
CA ILE A 29 -6.00 5.75 -10.56
C ILE A 29 -4.56 6.08 -10.92
N THR A 30 -4.34 7.24 -11.53
CA THR A 30 -3.02 7.81 -11.84
C THR A 30 -2.79 9.03 -10.96
N LEU A 31 -1.77 9.00 -10.10
CA LEU A 31 -1.53 10.00 -9.06
C LEU A 31 -0.03 10.22 -8.80
N ASP A 32 0.44 11.45 -8.99
CA ASP A 32 1.84 11.87 -8.80
C ASP A 32 2.02 12.94 -7.68
N TRP A 33 0.91 13.39 -7.07
CA TRP A 33 0.81 14.49 -6.11
C TRP A 33 1.36 15.87 -6.57
N ASN A 34 1.78 16.05 -7.82
CA ASN A 34 2.38 17.31 -8.29
C ASN A 34 1.39 18.48 -8.24
N ASN A 35 0.11 18.20 -8.46
CA ASN A 35 -0.97 19.20 -8.43
C ASN A 35 -1.38 19.63 -7.00
N HIS A 36 -0.84 18.99 -5.95
CA HIS A 36 -1.12 19.39 -4.56
C HIS A 36 -0.07 20.36 -4.03
N PRO A 37 -0.45 21.35 -3.20
CA PRO A 37 0.51 22.18 -2.48
C PRO A 37 1.24 21.37 -1.41
N ASN A 38 2.44 21.79 -1.03
CA ASN A 38 3.13 21.24 0.14
C ASN A 38 2.35 21.50 1.43
N GLY A 39 2.46 20.58 2.39
CA GLY A 39 1.75 20.63 3.67
C GLY A 39 0.79 19.46 3.84
N THR A 40 -0.13 19.57 4.80
CA THR A 40 -1.10 18.51 5.13
C THR A 40 -1.87 18.01 3.91
N TYR A 41 -1.89 16.70 3.71
CA TYR A 41 -2.72 16.03 2.72
C TYR A 41 -4.03 15.58 3.39
N SER A 42 -5.07 16.38 3.20
CA SER A 42 -6.38 16.16 3.82
C SER A 42 -7.09 14.93 3.28
N LEU A 43 -8.04 14.42 4.06
CA LEU A 43 -8.97 13.37 3.64
C LEU A 43 -9.79 13.82 2.42
N ALA A 44 -10.13 15.11 2.31
CA ALA A 44 -10.87 15.64 1.17
C ALA A 44 -10.05 15.54 -0.13
N GLN A 45 -8.75 15.85 -0.07
CA GLN A 45 -7.84 15.64 -1.20
C GLN A 45 -7.67 14.14 -1.51
N ALA A 46 -7.50 13.29 -0.50
CA ALA A 46 -7.41 11.85 -0.70
C ALA A 46 -8.69 11.24 -1.30
N ILE A 47 -9.89 11.71 -0.92
CA ILE A 47 -11.17 11.32 -1.53
C ILE A 47 -11.26 11.81 -2.98
N ASN A 48 -10.80 13.02 -3.29
CA ASN A 48 -10.74 13.49 -4.68
C ASN A 48 -9.85 12.57 -5.56
N ASP A 49 -8.68 12.22 -5.04
CA ASP A 49 -7.66 11.51 -5.80
C ASP A 49 -7.95 10.01 -5.92
N PHE A 50 -8.41 9.35 -4.84
CA PHE A 50 -8.72 7.93 -4.81
C PHE A 50 -10.20 7.59 -5.06
N GLY A 51 -11.11 8.58 -5.08
CA GLY A 51 -12.54 8.37 -5.22
C GLY A 51 -13.18 7.92 -3.90
N ASN A 52 -13.87 6.77 -3.93
CA ASN A 52 -14.57 6.23 -2.76
C ASN A 52 -13.59 5.77 -1.66
N MET A 53 -13.16 6.67 -0.77
CA MET A 53 -12.17 6.38 0.27
C MET A 53 -12.77 6.32 1.68
N LYS A 54 -12.57 5.19 2.37
CA LYS A 54 -13.00 4.99 3.75
C LYS A 54 -12.05 5.68 4.72
N LYS A 55 -12.57 6.62 5.53
CA LYS A 55 -11.86 7.38 6.56
C LYS A 55 -11.18 6.54 7.67
N SER A 56 -11.45 5.23 7.75
CA SER A 56 -11.28 4.40 8.96
C SER A 56 -9.95 4.51 9.70
N ARG A 57 -8.83 4.81 9.02
CA ARG A 57 -7.52 5.09 9.65
C ARG A 57 -6.76 6.26 9.00
N TRP A 58 -7.47 7.15 8.31
CA TRP A 58 -6.87 8.34 7.70
C TRP A 58 -6.66 9.43 8.76
N ASP A 59 -5.39 9.79 8.99
CA ASP A 59 -4.98 10.78 9.96
C ASP A 59 -4.12 11.85 9.26
N GLU A 60 -4.74 13.01 9.05
CA GLU A 60 -4.15 14.17 8.36
C GLU A 60 -2.92 14.72 9.10
N THR A 61 -2.80 14.50 10.41
CA THR A 61 -1.60 14.93 11.16
C THR A 61 -0.35 14.13 10.75
N LYS A 62 -0.56 12.95 10.15
CA LYS A 62 0.49 12.00 9.74
C LYS A 62 0.73 11.97 8.24
N VAL A 63 0.04 12.76 7.42
CA VAL A 63 0.23 12.72 5.95
C VAL A 63 0.44 14.12 5.39
N ASP A 64 1.58 14.34 4.75
CA ASP A 64 1.91 15.62 4.10
C ASP A 64 2.34 15.38 2.65
N ILE A 65 2.05 16.33 1.76
CA ILE A 65 2.72 16.46 0.47
C ILE A 65 4.02 17.24 0.67
N THR A 66 5.09 16.77 0.02
CA THR A 66 6.44 17.35 0.11
C THR A 66 7.14 17.29 -1.24
N ASP A 67 8.03 18.25 -1.54
CA ASP A 67 8.94 18.20 -2.71
C ASP A 67 10.08 17.15 -2.56
N ALA A 68 9.91 16.17 -1.68
CA ALA A 68 10.86 15.07 -1.46
C ALA A 68 10.46 13.78 -2.21
N GLY A 69 9.64 13.91 -3.26
CA GLY A 69 9.29 12.86 -4.21
C GLY A 69 10.50 12.36 -5.01
N LYS A 70 10.27 11.47 -5.97
CA LYS A 70 11.34 10.98 -6.83
C LYS A 70 11.55 11.96 -7.98
N ASP A 71 12.76 11.98 -8.55
CA ASP A 71 13.07 12.77 -9.75
C ASP A 71 12.75 14.28 -9.58
N ASN A 72 12.77 14.74 -8.33
CA ASN A 72 12.42 16.08 -7.83
C ASN A 72 10.95 16.49 -8.01
N THR A 73 10.04 15.52 -8.09
CA THR A 73 8.58 15.74 -8.01
C THR A 73 8.11 15.94 -6.57
N ARG A 74 6.82 16.28 -6.41
CA ARG A 74 6.14 16.10 -5.13
C ARG A 74 5.88 14.62 -4.85
N GLY A 75 5.61 14.32 -3.59
CA GLY A 75 5.23 12.99 -3.14
C GLY A 75 4.57 13.02 -1.77
N CYS A 76 3.72 12.02 -1.53
CA CYS A 76 3.04 11.81 -0.27
C CYS A 76 3.96 11.19 0.79
N ARG A 77 4.12 11.88 1.92
CA ARG A 77 4.92 11.47 3.07
C ARG A 77 4.02 11.05 4.22
N VAL A 78 4.06 9.76 4.57
CA VAL A 78 3.41 9.24 5.78
C VAL A 78 4.40 9.25 6.96
N LYS A 79 3.99 9.87 8.07
CA LYS A 79 4.70 9.86 9.36
C LYS A 79 4.35 8.59 10.13
N MET A 80 5.33 8.06 10.86
CA MET A 80 5.12 7.05 11.91
C MET A 80 5.52 7.66 13.25
N LEU A 81 4.61 7.66 14.22
CA LEU A 81 4.87 8.20 15.55
C LEU A 81 5.79 7.26 16.35
N PRO A 82 6.72 7.81 17.16
CA PRO A 82 7.58 7.00 18.03
C PRO A 82 6.75 6.34 19.14
N ASN A 83 7.20 5.18 19.61
CA ASN A 83 6.58 4.38 20.68
C ASN A 83 5.14 3.89 20.40
N GLU A 84 4.66 4.06 19.17
CA GLU A 84 3.33 3.65 18.73
C GLU A 84 3.39 2.47 17.75
N LEU A 85 2.35 1.64 17.74
CA LEU A 85 2.22 0.51 16.81
C LEU A 85 1.20 0.83 15.70
N SER A 86 0.06 0.15 15.68
CA SER A 86 -0.97 0.31 14.64
C SER A 86 -1.39 1.77 14.49
N GLU A 87 -1.71 2.45 15.60
CA GLU A 87 -2.21 3.83 15.62
C GLU A 87 -1.11 4.88 15.41
N GLY A 88 0.17 4.48 15.36
CA GLY A 88 1.29 5.37 15.08
C GLY A 88 1.43 5.76 13.61
N GLY A 89 0.87 4.95 12.69
CA GLY A 89 0.87 5.22 11.25
C GLY A 89 -0.44 5.83 10.75
N CYS A 90 -0.54 5.93 9.43
CA CYS A 90 -1.76 6.25 8.69
C CYS A 90 -2.06 5.15 7.65
N GLY A 91 -3.33 5.00 7.26
CA GLY A 91 -3.73 4.15 6.14
C GLY A 91 -5.21 4.34 5.80
N ALA A 92 -5.61 3.98 4.59
CA ALA A 92 -7.01 4.03 4.18
C ALA A 92 -7.34 2.86 3.25
N GLU A 93 -8.62 2.77 2.91
CA GLU A 93 -9.16 1.78 1.97
C GLU A 93 -9.98 2.53 0.93
N ALA A 94 -9.53 2.54 -0.32
CA ALA A 94 -10.34 2.97 -1.45
C ALA A 94 -11.16 1.78 -1.96
N ASN A 95 -12.46 1.98 -2.19
CA ASN A 95 -13.25 1.07 -3.01
C ASN A 95 -12.99 1.44 -4.48
N ILE A 96 -12.51 0.49 -5.25
CA ILE A 96 -12.41 0.55 -6.70
C ILE A 96 -13.61 -0.19 -7.33
N GLU A 97 -13.77 -0.10 -8.65
CA GLU A 97 -14.72 -0.95 -9.35
C GLU A 97 -14.42 -2.45 -9.09
N PRO A 98 -15.42 -3.34 -9.00
CA PRO A 98 -15.15 -4.77 -8.87
C PRO A 98 -14.60 -5.36 -10.17
N GLY A 99 -13.47 -6.04 -10.09
CA GLY A 99 -12.80 -6.70 -11.22
C GLY A 99 -12.10 -7.99 -10.81
N GLN A 100 -11.75 -8.82 -11.80
CA GLN A 100 -11.10 -10.11 -11.57
C GLN A 100 -9.57 -9.99 -11.48
N GLU A 101 -8.99 -8.99 -12.13
CA GLU A 101 -7.55 -8.76 -12.24
C GLU A 101 -7.27 -7.27 -12.02
N TYR A 102 -6.22 -6.97 -11.24
CA TYR A 102 -5.73 -5.60 -11.00
C TYR A 102 -4.22 -5.58 -10.86
N GLU A 103 -3.63 -4.45 -11.26
CA GLU A 103 -2.26 -4.09 -10.92
C GLU A 103 -2.19 -2.71 -10.25
N VAL A 104 -1.13 -2.50 -9.48
CA VAL A 104 -0.79 -1.21 -8.91
C VAL A 104 0.72 -1.06 -8.89
N ASP A 105 1.19 -0.02 -9.55
CA ASP A 105 2.57 0.41 -9.60
C ASP A 105 2.70 1.69 -8.78
N PHE A 106 3.75 1.79 -7.96
CA PHE A 106 3.87 2.93 -7.06
C PHE A 106 5.28 3.30 -6.68
N ASP A 107 5.33 4.51 -6.09
CA ASP A 107 6.35 5.22 -5.32
C ASP A 107 6.20 5.04 -3.80
N MET A 108 7.33 4.84 -3.11
CA MET A 108 7.48 5.08 -1.68
C MET A 108 8.96 5.33 -1.36
N LYS A 109 9.30 5.84 -0.17
CA LYS A 109 10.68 5.94 0.33
C LYS A 109 10.63 5.81 1.86
N PHE A 110 11.72 5.42 2.53
CA PHE A 110 11.85 5.68 3.98
C PHE A 110 13.01 6.66 4.07
N HIS A 111 12.84 7.60 4.97
CA HIS A 111 13.77 8.69 5.18
C HIS A 111 15.22 8.19 5.34
N SER A 112 16.19 9.02 4.96
CA SER A 112 17.62 8.76 5.20
C SER A 112 17.90 8.45 6.68
N GLN A 113 17.13 9.07 7.58
CA GLN A 113 17.20 8.89 9.03
C GLN A 113 16.09 7.96 9.59
N PHE A 114 15.40 7.17 8.76
CA PHE A 114 14.34 6.27 9.24
C PHE A 114 14.89 5.30 10.28
N SER A 115 14.24 5.21 11.45
CA SER A 115 14.57 4.20 12.45
C SER A 115 13.81 2.92 12.13
N TRP A 116 14.52 1.82 12.03
CA TRP A 116 13.92 0.51 11.79
C TRP A 116 13.24 -0.08 13.03
N SER A 117 13.70 0.39 14.20
CA SER A 117 13.40 -0.02 15.59
C SER A 117 13.50 -1.53 15.91
N GLY A 118 14.17 -1.93 16.99
CA GLY A 118 14.86 -1.12 18.00
C GLY A 118 16.05 -1.82 18.64
N GLU A 119 16.82 -1.05 19.42
CA GLU A 119 17.95 -1.53 20.24
C GLU A 119 17.56 -2.63 21.25
N PHE A 120 16.26 -2.88 21.44
CA PHE A 120 15.71 -3.80 22.44
C PHE A 120 14.61 -4.75 21.92
N SER A 121 14.42 -4.93 20.60
CA SER A 121 13.48 -5.96 20.08
C SER A 121 14.09 -6.89 19.04
N TRP A 122 13.87 -8.19 19.22
CA TRP A 122 14.36 -9.27 18.35
C TRP A 122 13.80 -9.24 16.92
N SER A 123 12.73 -8.46 16.69
CA SER A 123 12.26 -8.07 15.37
C SER A 123 11.42 -6.78 15.42
N GLY A 124 11.46 -6.00 14.35
CA GLY A 124 10.63 -4.83 14.09
C GLY A 124 10.03 -4.88 12.68
N GLY A 125 9.01 -4.09 12.39
CA GLY A 125 8.38 -4.11 11.06
C GLY A 125 7.02 -3.44 10.97
N GLY A 126 6.50 -3.32 9.76
CA GLY A 126 5.22 -2.67 9.50
C GLY A 126 4.71 -2.86 8.07
N LYS A 127 3.50 -2.35 7.78
CA LYS A 127 2.83 -2.47 6.47
C LYS A 127 3.15 -1.20 5.67
N VAL A 128 3.43 -1.34 4.38
CA VAL A 128 3.92 -0.22 3.57
C VAL A 128 3.38 -0.31 2.14
N GLY A 129 3.17 0.87 1.53
CA GLY A 129 2.73 0.97 0.15
C GLY A 129 1.25 0.61 -0.04
N PHE A 130 0.90 0.36 -1.29
CA PHE A 130 -0.44 -0.04 -1.71
C PHE A 130 -0.58 -1.57 -1.75
N GLY A 131 -1.81 -2.03 -1.97
CA GLY A 131 -2.15 -3.45 -2.03
C GLY A 131 -3.65 -3.67 -2.05
N PHE A 132 -4.06 -4.91 -2.30
CA PHE A 132 -5.46 -5.25 -2.57
C PHE A 132 -6.16 -5.94 -1.40
N LYS A 133 -7.46 -5.73 -1.30
CA LYS A 133 -8.39 -6.61 -0.58
C LYS A 133 -9.31 -7.25 -1.61
N MET A 134 -9.59 -8.53 -1.44
CA MET A 134 -10.40 -9.33 -2.35
C MET A 134 -11.57 -9.95 -1.58
N GLY A 135 -12.74 -10.02 -2.18
CA GLY A 135 -13.95 -10.57 -1.56
C GLY A 135 -14.41 -9.80 -0.30
N GLN A 136 -15.07 -10.52 0.60
CA GLN A 136 -15.74 -10.00 1.78
C GLN A 136 -14.95 -10.26 3.08
N GLY A 137 -15.32 -9.54 4.15
CA GLY A 137 -14.95 -9.91 5.52
C GLY A 137 -13.54 -9.53 6.00
N ASN A 138 -12.94 -8.45 5.47
CA ASN A 138 -11.71 -7.78 5.96
C ASN A 138 -10.64 -8.75 6.54
N LYS A 139 -10.05 -9.58 5.67
CA LYS A 139 -9.04 -10.58 6.03
C LYS A 139 -7.68 -9.94 6.32
N THR A 140 -7.58 -9.34 7.50
CA THR A 140 -6.40 -8.66 8.04
C THR A 140 -6.33 -8.85 9.57
N GLY A 141 -5.33 -8.31 10.27
CA GLY A 141 -5.29 -8.32 11.74
C GLY A 141 -5.29 -9.71 12.39
N CYS A 142 -4.63 -10.69 11.75
CA CYS A 142 -4.62 -12.10 12.16
C CYS A 142 -6.03 -12.73 12.25
N ARG A 143 -6.90 -12.34 11.32
CA ARG A 143 -8.17 -13.02 11.01
C ARG A 143 -7.98 -13.81 9.71
N PRO A 144 -7.77 -15.13 9.76
CA PRO A 144 -7.42 -15.91 8.58
C PRO A 144 -8.58 -15.98 7.58
N ALA A 145 -8.25 -16.30 6.34
CA ALA A 145 -9.18 -16.39 5.21
C ALA A 145 -9.75 -17.81 5.00
N TRP A 146 -9.63 -18.70 5.99
CA TRP A 146 -10.05 -20.11 5.93
C TRP A 146 -11.56 -20.35 5.72
N ASP A 147 -12.39 -19.30 5.76
CA ASP A 147 -13.81 -19.37 5.38
C ASP A 147 -14.03 -19.21 3.86
N GLY A 148 -12.99 -18.86 3.10
CA GLY A 148 -13.05 -18.69 1.64
C GLY A 148 -13.73 -17.39 1.19
N ASN A 149 -14.17 -16.54 2.11
CA ASN A 149 -14.98 -15.36 1.77
C ASN A 149 -14.17 -14.18 1.20
N GLY A 150 -12.83 -14.20 1.31
CA GLY A 150 -11.98 -13.11 0.80
C GLY A 150 -10.51 -13.25 1.17
N GLY A 151 -9.73 -12.19 0.95
CA GLY A 151 -8.29 -12.17 1.17
C GLY A 151 -7.69 -10.75 1.18
N SER A 152 -6.37 -10.66 1.36
CA SER A 152 -5.63 -9.42 1.14
C SER A 152 -4.21 -9.70 0.63
N LEU A 153 -3.71 -8.86 -0.27
CA LEU A 153 -2.34 -8.85 -0.79
C LEU A 153 -1.68 -7.52 -0.43
N ARG A 154 -0.67 -7.55 0.43
CA ARG A 154 0.04 -6.36 0.92
C ARG A 154 1.53 -6.62 1.04
N LEU A 155 2.30 -5.55 1.18
CA LEU A 155 3.73 -5.58 1.44
C LEU A 155 4.04 -5.17 2.89
N VAL A 156 5.05 -5.80 3.50
CA VAL A 156 5.59 -5.39 4.80
C VAL A 156 7.11 -5.28 4.74
N TRP A 157 7.68 -4.35 5.51
CA TRP A 157 9.11 -4.42 5.86
C TRP A 157 9.26 -5.16 7.19
N ILE A 158 10.38 -5.87 7.33
CA ILE A 158 10.81 -6.55 8.55
C ILE A 158 12.28 -6.21 8.79
N ALA A 159 12.61 -5.82 10.01
CA ALA A 159 13.96 -5.81 10.55
C ALA A 159 14.09 -7.00 11.54
N SER A 160 15.12 -7.82 11.40
CA SER A 160 15.37 -8.98 12.26
C SER A 160 16.87 -9.25 12.34
N GLY A 161 17.45 -9.05 13.53
CA GLY A 161 18.89 -8.88 13.67
C GLY A 161 19.40 -7.79 12.71
N ASP A 162 20.52 -8.04 12.04
CA ASP A 162 21.11 -7.13 11.06
C ASP A 162 20.40 -7.16 9.68
N ARG A 163 19.39 -8.02 9.48
CA ARG A 163 18.67 -8.15 8.20
C ARG A 163 17.45 -7.23 8.15
N VAL A 164 17.33 -6.42 7.08
CA VAL A 164 16.12 -5.61 6.83
C VAL A 164 15.65 -5.75 5.38
N PHE A 165 14.41 -6.23 5.20
CA PHE A 165 13.86 -6.68 3.93
C PHE A 165 12.35 -6.45 3.82
N LEU A 166 11.86 -6.35 2.59
CA LEU A 166 10.45 -6.40 2.22
C LEU A 166 10.01 -7.86 2.05
N ARG A 167 8.73 -8.17 2.27
CA ARG A 167 8.13 -9.48 1.99
C ARG A 167 6.62 -9.37 1.73
N PRO A 168 6.02 -10.29 0.96
CA PRO A 168 4.56 -10.39 0.84
C PRO A 168 3.91 -10.60 2.21
N TYR A 169 2.69 -10.11 2.40
CA TYR A 169 1.89 -10.37 3.60
C TYR A 169 0.43 -10.64 3.23
N VAL A 170 0.13 -11.91 2.96
CA VAL A 170 -1.02 -12.34 2.17
C VAL A 170 -2.02 -13.12 3.03
N TYR A 171 -3.30 -12.77 2.96
CA TYR A 171 -4.38 -13.57 3.53
C TYR A 171 -5.11 -14.26 2.39
N HIS A 172 -5.12 -15.59 2.40
CA HIS A 172 -5.72 -16.44 1.36
C HIS A 172 -6.30 -17.72 1.97
N TYR A 173 -7.20 -18.39 1.26
CA TYR A 173 -7.99 -19.52 1.79
C TYR A 173 -7.13 -20.67 2.36
N GLN A 174 -5.94 -20.92 1.79
CA GLN A 174 -5.05 -22.01 2.18
C GLN A 174 -3.85 -21.54 3.03
N MET A 175 -3.92 -20.35 3.63
CA MET A 175 -2.79 -19.81 4.42
C MET A 175 -2.42 -20.72 5.60
N PRO A 176 -1.13 -21.05 5.81
CA PRO A 176 -0.71 -22.08 6.77
C PRO A 176 -0.73 -21.60 8.24
N LYS A 177 -0.99 -20.32 8.48
CA LYS A 177 -0.96 -19.67 9.80
C LYS A 177 -2.08 -18.64 9.91
N GLN A 178 -2.41 -18.24 11.14
CA GLN A 178 -3.48 -17.27 11.44
C GLN A 178 -3.20 -15.86 10.89
N CYS A 179 -1.94 -15.44 10.90
CA CYS A 179 -1.47 -14.16 10.35
C CYS A 179 -0.97 -14.35 8.92
N GLY A 180 -0.88 -13.25 8.17
CA GLY A 180 -0.60 -13.26 6.73
C GLY A 180 0.62 -14.12 6.35
N ASP A 181 0.43 -14.92 5.31
CA ASP A 181 1.47 -15.74 4.69
C ASP A 181 2.50 -14.86 3.98
N PHE A 182 3.74 -15.32 3.99
CA PHE A 182 4.89 -14.64 3.44
C PHE A 182 5.51 -15.41 2.25
N PHE A 183 5.02 -16.62 1.93
CA PHE A 183 5.53 -17.50 0.88
C PHE A 183 7.05 -17.80 0.94
N ASN A 184 7.67 -17.58 2.11
CA ASN A 184 9.12 -17.58 2.32
C ASN A 184 9.90 -16.71 1.31
N LYS A 185 9.28 -15.64 0.78
CA LYS A 185 9.91 -14.66 -0.11
C LYS A 185 10.37 -13.42 0.67
N THR A 186 11.49 -12.85 0.25
CA THR A 186 12.06 -11.61 0.79
C THR A 186 12.77 -10.82 -0.31
N TYR A 187 12.68 -9.50 -0.28
CA TYR A 187 13.45 -8.59 -1.12
C TYR A 187 14.24 -7.57 -0.28
N PRO A 188 15.54 -7.36 -0.53
CA PRO A 188 16.40 -8.21 -1.35
C PRO A 188 16.58 -9.59 -0.70
N VAL A 189 16.91 -10.60 -1.51
CA VAL A 189 17.08 -11.98 -1.03
C VAL A 189 18.22 -12.09 -0.01
N THR A 190 19.33 -11.38 -0.25
CA THR A 190 20.56 -11.42 0.57
C THR A 190 20.96 -10.05 1.12
N GLU A 191 20.80 -8.97 0.34
CA GLU A 191 21.11 -7.60 0.76
C GLU A 191 20.04 -6.98 1.66
N ASN A 192 20.46 -5.99 2.45
CA ASN A 192 19.54 -5.12 3.19
C ASN A 192 18.99 -4.02 2.29
N LEU A 193 17.77 -3.59 2.60
CA LEU A 193 17.26 -2.32 2.10
C LEU A 193 18.19 -1.15 2.59
N LYS A 194 18.52 -0.18 1.71
CA LYS A 194 19.42 0.99 1.92
C LYS A 194 18.69 2.35 2.10
N LYS A 195 19.01 3.13 3.15
CA LYS A 195 18.21 4.33 3.60
C LYS A 195 18.23 5.45 2.57
N GLY A 196 17.10 6.14 2.41
CA GLY A 196 16.95 7.20 1.42
C GLY A 196 16.88 6.71 -0.05
N SER A 197 17.16 5.45 -0.35
CA SER A 197 17.06 4.93 -1.72
C SER A 197 15.62 4.88 -2.22
N TRP A 198 15.47 5.28 -3.49
CA TRP A 198 14.36 4.91 -4.36
C TRP A 198 14.58 3.50 -4.95
N TYR A 199 13.49 2.85 -5.36
CA TYR A 199 13.42 1.50 -5.95
C TYR A 199 12.24 1.54 -7.02
N HIS A 200 11.54 0.45 -7.42
CA HIS A 200 10.18 0.33 -8.06
C HIS A 200 9.29 -0.83 -7.50
N VAL A 201 8.00 -0.66 -7.11
CA VAL A 201 7.04 -1.80 -6.85
C VAL A 201 6.02 -1.87 -7.96
N SER A 202 5.84 -3.08 -8.49
CA SER A 202 4.60 -3.50 -9.15
C SER A 202 3.92 -4.60 -8.34
N ILE A 203 2.61 -4.49 -8.08
CA ILE A 203 1.80 -5.54 -7.45
C ILE A 203 0.65 -5.89 -8.39
N TYR A 204 0.55 -7.14 -8.81
CA TYR A 204 -0.58 -7.68 -9.57
C TYR A 204 -1.32 -8.76 -8.76
N ALA A 205 -2.64 -8.77 -8.88
CA ALA A 205 -3.53 -9.76 -8.28
C ALA A 205 -4.61 -10.21 -9.27
N LYS A 206 -4.88 -11.52 -9.28
CA LYS A 206 -5.95 -12.17 -10.02
C LYS A 206 -6.75 -13.08 -9.10
N SER A 207 -8.07 -12.89 -9.10
CA SER A 207 -9.02 -13.73 -8.37
C SER A 207 -9.05 -15.15 -8.95
N ASN A 208 -9.28 -16.13 -8.08
CA ASN A 208 -9.47 -17.53 -8.48
C ASN A 208 -10.94 -17.82 -8.83
N THR A 209 -11.20 -18.86 -9.62
CA THR A 209 -12.57 -19.28 -9.96
C THR A 209 -13.10 -20.33 -8.98
N GLY A 210 -14.14 -19.98 -8.22
CA GLY A 210 -14.80 -20.91 -7.29
C GLY A 210 -13.83 -21.48 -6.24
N LYS A 211 -13.53 -22.79 -6.33
CA LYS A 211 -12.59 -23.50 -5.45
C LYS A 211 -11.26 -23.85 -6.12
N ASN A 212 -11.02 -23.38 -7.34
CA ASN A 212 -9.82 -23.67 -8.10
C ASN A 212 -8.62 -22.86 -7.55
N SER A 213 -7.41 -23.37 -7.76
CA SER A 213 -6.14 -22.71 -7.43
C SER A 213 -5.55 -22.00 -8.67
N ASP A 214 -6.40 -21.27 -9.41
CA ASP A 214 -6.11 -20.57 -10.67
C ASP A 214 -5.98 -19.04 -10.50
N GLY A 215 -6.15 -18.53 -9.28
CA GLY A 215 -5.79 -17.17 -8.91
C GLY A 215 -4.28 -16.96 -8.93
N TRP A 216 -3.84 -15.72 -9.14
CA TRP A 216 -2.43 -15.40 -9.29
C TRP A 216 -2.07 -14.14 -8.50
N ILE A 217 -0.87 -14.10 -7.94
CA ILE A 217 -0.29 -12.89 -7.35
C ILE A 217 1.15 -12.72 -7.84
N ARG A 218 1.54 -11.48 -8.10
CA ARG A 218 2.92 -11.11 -8.44
C ARG A 218 3.27 -9.84 -7.69
N ILE A 219 4.45 -9.82 -7.09
CA ILE A 219 5.06 -8.60 -6.55
C ILE A 219 6.44 -8.54 -7.20
N VAL A 220 6.73 -7.46 -7.92
CA VAL A 220 8.03 -7.17 -8.54
C VAL A 220 8.63 -5.96 -7.84
N ILE A 221 9.92 -6.01 -7.54
CA ILE A 221 10.63 -4.96 -6.79
C ILE A 221 11.96 -4.68 -7.50
N ASN A 222 12.12 -3.50 -8.12
CA ASN A 222 13.28 -3.16 -8.99
C ASN A 222 13.49 -4.11 -10.18
N ASN A 223 12.41 -4.70 -10.70
CA ASN A 223 12.43 -5.75 -11.74
C ASN A 223 12.83 -7.17 -11.26
N ASP A 224 12.98 -7.38 -9.93
CA ASP A 224 13.17 -8.71 -9.30
C ASP A 224 11.86 -9.27 -8.68
#